data_AF-G9K693-F1
#
_entry.id   AF-G9K693-F1
#
_cell.length_a   1.000
_cell.length_b   1.000
_cell.length_c   1.000
_cell.angle_alpha   90.00
_cell.angle_beta   90.00
_cell.angle_gamma   90.00
#
_symmetry.space_group_name_H-M   'P 1'
#
loop_
_entity.id
_entity.type
_entity.pdbx_description
1 polymer ?
#
loop_
_entity_poly.entity_id
_entity_poly.type
_entity_poly.pdbx_seq_one_letter_code
_entity_poly.pdbx_strand_id
1 'polypeptide(L)'
;KIQNLGLFPIHGVMMKITIPIATRGGNRLLMLKDFHTDQVNTSCNIWGNNTEYRHAPTEEDLTRAPQLNHSNSDVVSINCNVRLAPNQEINFHLLGNLWLRSLKALKYKLMKITVNAALQRQFHSPFIFREEDPSRQITFEISKQEDSQIPIWIIVGSTLGGLLLLALLVLALWKLG
;
A
#
# COMPACT_ATOMS: atom_id res chain seq x y z
N LYS A 1 13.68 -1.76 8.03
CA LYS A 1 14.69 -2.07 9.05
C LYS A 1 15.48 -3.32 8.67
N ILE A 2 16.80 -3.26 8.74
CA ILE A 2 17.73 -4.41 8.71
C ILE A 2 18.72 -4.28 9.86
N GLN A 3 19.25 -5.41 10.34
CA GLN A 3 20.19 -5.42 11.45
C GLN A 3 21.24 -6.51 11.23
N ASN A 4 22.50 -6.20 11.51
CA ASN A 4 23.56 -7.20 11.56
C ASN A 4 23.67 -7.78 12.96
N LEU A 5 23.23 -9.02 13.14
CA LEU A 5 23.33 -9.77 14.39
C LEU A 5 24.66 -10.54 14.52
N GLY A 6 25.54 -10.43 13.53
CA GLY A 6 26.86 -11.04 13.51
C GLY A 6 27.90 -10.22 14.26
N LEU A 7 29.04 -10.86 14.53
CA LEU A 7 30.16 -10.27 15.26
C LEU A 7 31.11 -9.45 14.36
N PHE A 8 30.95 -9.55 13.03
CA PHE A 8 31.85 -8.94 12.06
C PHE A 8 31.13 -7.90 11.19
N PRO A 9 31.82 -6.82 10.79
CA PRO A 9 31.29 -5.88 9.83
C PRO A 9 31.13 -6.55 8.46
N ILE A 10 29.96 -6.38 7.85
CA ILE A 10 29.65 -6.95 6.53
C ILE A 10 29.55 -5.85 5.48
N HIS A 11 30.14 -6.14 4.33
CA HIS A 11 30.15 -5.30 3.14
C HIS A 11 29.64 -6.11 1.95
N GLY A 12 29.08 -5.44 0.94
CA GLY A 12 28.57 -6.12 -0.25
C GLY A 12 27.20 -6.76 -0.02
N VAL A 13 26.39 -6.21 0.88
CA VAL A 13 24.98 -6.57 1.04
C VAL A 13 24.17 -5.67 0.12
N MET A 14 23.33 -6.25 -0.73
CA MET A 14 22.40 -5.51 -1.58
C MET A 14 20.98 -5.66 -1.04
N MET A 15 20.39 -4.56 -0.60
CA MET A 15 18.97 -4.51 -0.26
C MET A 15 18.17 -4.22 -1.52
N LYS A 16 17.30 -5.16 -1.93
CA LYS A 16 16.41 -5.02 -3.08
C LYS A 16 14.96 -4.87 -2.60
N ILE A 17 14.33 -3.75 -2.91
CA ILE A 17 12.94 -3.46 -2.55
C ILE A 17 12.12 -3.37 -3.84
N THR A 18 11.15 -4.25 -4.01
CA THR A 18 10.25 -4.34 -5.18
C THR A 18 8.86 -3.86 -4.80
N ILE A 19 8.41 -2.77 -5.40
CA ILE A 19 7.17 -2.07 -5.05
C ILE A 19 6.22 -2.12 -6.27
N PRO A 20 5.04 -2.76 -6.16
CA PRO A 20 3.98 -2.62 -7.15
C PRO A 20 3.54 -1.17 -7.26
N ILE A 21 3.61 -0.57 -8.46
CA ILE A 21 3.19 0.82 -8.66
C ILE A 21 2.03 0.99 -9.64
N ALA A 22 1.77 0.00 -10.50
CA ALA A 22 0.64 0.01 -11.42
C ALA A 22 0.11 -1.39 -11.69
N THR A 23 -1.15 -1.52 -12.10
CA THR A 23 -1.71 -2.80 -12.58
C THR A 23 -1.11 -3.15 -13.95
N ARG A 24 -1.25 -4.41 -14.37
CA ARG A 24 -0.89 -4.83 -15.76
C ARG A 24 -1.68 -4.09 -16.83
N GLY A 25 -2.87 -3.59 -16.51
CA GLY A 25 -3.67 -2.71 -17.37
C GLY A 25 -3.09 -1.31 -17.55
N GLY A 26 -1.99 -0.97 -16.85
CA GLY A 26 -1.36 0.35 -16.89
C GLY A 26 -2.01 1.38 -15.98
N ASN A 27 -2.89 0.96 -15.07
CA ASN A 27 -3.49 1.85 -14.07
C ASN A 27 -2.47 2.13 -12.97
N ARG A 28 -1.94 3.36 -12.92
CA ARG A 28 -1.03 3.78 -11.84
C ARG A 28 -1.76 3.80 -10.50
N LEU A 29 -1.18 3.18 -9.47
CA LEU A 29 -1.72 3.07 -8.12
C LEU A 29 -0.91 3.87 -7.11
N LEU A 30 0.41 3.83 -7.23
CA LEU A 30 1.35 4.46 -6.32
C LEU A 30 2.31 5.37 -7.09
N MET A 31 2.58 6.54 -6.52
CA MET A 31 3.61 7.46 -7.00
C MET A 31 4.65 7.63 -5.90
N LEU A 32 5.85 7.10 -6.14
CA LEU A 32 6.97 7.29 -5.23
C LEU A 32 7.38 8.76 -5.26
N LYS A 33 7.54 9.34 -4.08
CA LYS A 33 7.99 10.73 -3.89
C LYS A 33 9.45 10.77 -3.52
N ASP A 34 9.82 9.96 -2.54
CA ASP A 34 11.16 10.00 -1.96
C ASP A 34 11.51 8.64 -1.33
N PHE A 35 12.80 8.38 -1.25
CA PHE A 35 13.36 7.21 -0.61
C PHE A 35 14.68 7.58 0.06
N HIS A 36 14.76 7.36 1.37
CA HIS A 36 15.96 7.65 2.14
C HIS A 36 16.26 6.55 3.18
N THR A 37 17.49 6.57 3.67
CA THR A 37 18.06 5.59 4.60
C THR A 37 18.84 6.33 5.68
N ASP A 38 18.84 5.80 6.89
CA ASP A 38 19.55 6.39 8.04
C ASP A 38 21.08 6.33 7.86
N GLN A 39 21.57 5.44 7.00
CA GLN A 39 22.99 5.28 6.74
C GLN A 39 23.51 6.37 5.80
N VAL A 40 24.49 7.14 6.28
CA VAL A 40 25.21 8.15 5.49
C VAL A 40 26.06 7.44 4.40
N ASN A 41 26.11 8.02 3.20
CA ASN A 41 26.85 7.52 2.03
C ASN A 41 26.39 6.16 1.47
N THR A 42 25.14 5.77 1.71
CA THR A 42 24.53 4.63 1.00
C THR A 42 24.12 5.04 -0.42
N SER A 43 24.63 4.32 -1.42
CA SER A 43 24.20 4.50 -2.80
C SER A 43 23.02 3.58 -3.11
N CYS A 44 21.92 4.18 -3.57
CA CYS A 44 20.70 3.49 -3.96
C CYS A 44 20.33 3.83 -5.40
N ASN A 45 20.04 2.80 -6.19
CA ASN A 45 19.60 2.93 -7.58
C ASN A 45 18.11 2.55 -7.68
N ILE A 46 17.32 3.46 -8.25
CA ILE A 46 15.89 3.26 -8.46
C ILE A 46 15.64 2.94 -9.93
N TRP A 47 15.02 1.80 -10.19
CA TRP A 47 14.75 1.28 -11.53
C TRP A 47 13.24 1.21 -11.79
N GLY A 48 12.81 1.60 -12.99
CA GLY A 48 11.41 1.54 -13.39
C GLY A 48 10.54 2.68 -12.88
N ASN A 49 11.09 3.77 -12.31
CA ASN A 49 10.29 4.93 -11.88
C ASN A 49 9.93 5.89 -13.04
N ASN A 50 10.65 5.80 -14.17
CA ASN A 50 10.48 6.68 -15.33
C ASN A 50 9.50 6.14 -16.37
N THR A 51 8.80 5.04 -16.07
CA THR A 51 7.76 4.50 -16.93
C THR A 51 6.59 5.48 -16.99
N GLU A 52 6.24 5.89 -18.21
CA GLU A 52 5.08 6.72 -18.46
C GLU A 52 3.84 5.83 -18.42
N TYR A 53 2.99 6.08 -17.42
CA TYR A 53 1.71 5.38 -17.26
C TYR A 53 0.59 6.15 -17.92
N ARG A 54 -0.53 5.47 -18.18
CA ARG A 54 -1.71 6.09 -18.79
C ARG A 54 -2.17 7.30 -17.97
N HIS A 55 -2.34 8.45 -18.64
CA HIS A 55 -2.90 9.65 -18.01
C HIS A 55 -4.37 9.48 -17.60
N ALA A 56 -5.12 8.67 -18.36
CA ALA A 56 -6.50 8.32 -18.09
C ALA A 56 -6.59 6.88 -17.57
N PRO A 57 -7.17 6.64 -16.38
CA PRO A 57 -7.37 5.29 -15.90
C PRO A 57 -8.36 4.53 -16.77
N THR A 58 -8.16 3.23 -16.88
CA THR A 58 -9.04 2.30 -17.58
C THR A 58 -9.81 1.49 -16.55
N GLU A 59 -11.10 1.21 -16.79
CA GLU A 59 -11.86 0.31 -15.93
C GLU A 59 -11.24 -1.08 -15.95
N GLU A 60 -10.98 -1.62 -14.76
CA GLU A 60 -10.44 -2.96 -14.56
C GLU A 60 -11.10 -3.56 -13.31
N ASP A 61 -11.44 -4.85 -13.42
CA ASP A 61 -12.07 -5.61 -12.35
C ASP A 61 -11.03 -6.38 -11.55
N LEU A 62 -10.74 -5.88 -10.35
CA LEU A 62 -9.77 -6.47 -9.43
C LEU A 62 -10.45 -7.31 -8.33
N THR A 63 -11.77 -7.55 -8.42
CA THR A 63 -12.49 -8.37 -7.43
C THR A 63 -11.96 -9.79 -7.35
N ARG A 64 -11.48 -10.36 -8.46
CA ARG A 64 -10.96 -11.74 -8.56
C ARG A 64 -9.48 -11.87 -8.18
N ALA A 65 -8.72 -10.79 -8.24
CA ALA A 65 -7.29 -10.76 -7.92
C ALA A 65 -6.97 -9.52 -7.07
N PRO A 66 -7.47 -9.46 -5.82
CA PRO A 66 -7.36 -8.26 -5.01
C PRO A 66 -5.94 -8.00 -4.53
N GLN A 67 -5.04 -8.99 -4.61
CA GLN A 67 -3.66 -8.85 -4.18
C GLN A 67 -2.73 -8.58 -5.36
N LEU A 68 -2.10 -7.41 -5.35
CA LEU A 68 -1.08 -7.00 -6.30
C LEU A 68 0.32 -7.21 -5.71
N ASN A 69 1.17 -7.87 -6.48
CA ASN A 69 2.55 -8.21 -6.12
C ASN A 69 3.43 -8.15 -7.38
N HIS A 70 4.72 -8.47 -7.23
CA HIS A 70 5.67 -8.39 -8.34
C HIS A 70 5.34 -9.29 -9.55
N SER A 71 4.54 -10.34 -9.37
CA SER A 71 4.25 -11.26 -10.47
C SER A 71 3.09 -10.75 -11.34
N ASN A 72 2.13 -10.01 -10.78
CA ASN A 72 0.91 -9.59 -11.47
C ASN A 72 0.74 -8.06 -11.64
N SER A 73 1.78 -7.29 -11.37
CA SER A 73 1.76 -5.83 -11.45
C SER A 73 3.06 -5.29 -12.06
N ASP A 74 3.03 -4.03 -12.47
CA ASP A 74 4.25 -3.33 -12.85
C ASP A 74 4.91 -2.73 -11.62
N VAL A 75 6.25 -2.83 -11.55
CA VAL A 75 7.01 -2.62 -10.31
C VAL A 75 8.16 -1.64 -10.48
N VAL A 76 8.42 -0.88 -9.41
CA VAL A 76 9.69 -0.18 -9.20
C VAL A 76 10.59 -1.05 -8.34
N SER A 77 11.87 -1.13 -8.72
CA SER A 77 12.90 -1.81 -7.92
C SER A 77 13.90 -0.80 -7.38
N ILE A 78 14.13 -0.80 -6.07
CA ILE A 78 15.14 0.02 -5.39
C ILE A 78 16.24 -0.91 -4.90
N ASN A 79 17.47 -0.69 -5.37
CA ASN A 79 18.63 -1.49 -5.00
C ASN A 79 19.64 -0.61 -4.25
N CYS A 80 19.88 -0.91 -2.98
CA CYS A 80 20.81 -0.18 -2.13
C CYS A 80 22.00 -1.05 -1.72
N ASN A 81 23.21 -0.53 -1.88
CA ASN A 81 24.40 -1.18 -1.36
C ASN A 81 24.66 -0.73 0.07
N VAL A 82 24.54 -1.64 1.03
CA VAL A 82 24.60 -1.32 2.46
C VAL A 82 25.80 -1.96 3.13
N ARG A 83 26.32 -1.25 4.13
CA ARG A 83 27.42 -1.71 4.98
C ARG A 83 26.92 -1.75 6.40
N LEU A 84 27.07 -2.88 7.08
CA LEU A 84 26.56 -3.04 8.44
C LEU A 84 27.69 -3.45 9.37
N ALA A 85 28.00 -2.58 10.34
CA ALA A 85 28.85 -2.93 11.46
C ALA A 85 28.13 -3.94 12.39
N PRO A 86 28.86 -4.62 13.29
CA PRO A 86 28.26 -5.52 14.27
C PRO A 86 27.19 -4.80 15.10
N ASN A 87 26.03 -5.41 15.28
CA ASN A 87 24.86 -4.86 15.97
C ASN A 87 24.32 -3.54 15.38
N GLN A 88 24.78 -3.12 14.21
CA GLN A 88 24.24 -1.94 13.55
C GLN A 88 22.87 -2.22 12.94
N GLU A 89 22.00 -1.24 13.05
CA GLU A 89 20.68 -1.20 12.46
C GLU A 89 20.57 -0.09 11.44
N ILE A 90 19.82 -0.34 10.37
CA ILE A 90 19.52 0.64 9.33
C ILE A 90 18.02 0.59 9.02
N ASN A 91 17.38 1.76 9.02
CA ASN A 91 16.01 1.91 8.54
C ASN A 91 15.96 2.47 7.12
N PHE A 92 14.94 2.04 6.39
CA PHE A 92 14.64 2.51 5.05
C PHE A 92 13.26 3.11 5.11
N HIS A 93 13.15 4.32 4.58
CA HIS A 93 11.93 5.09 4.57
C HIS A 93 11.51 5.30 3.11
N LEU A 94 10.31 4.79 2.79
CA LEU A 94 9.71 4.93 1.48
C LEU A 94 8.51 5.86 1.59
N LEU A 95 8.54 6.96 0.83
CA LEU A 95 7.49 7.95 0.79
C LEU A 95 6.83 7.94 -0.59
N GLY A 96 5.50 7.98 -0.60
CA GLY A 96 4.73 8.00 -1.83
C GLY A 96 3.30 8.43 -1.61
N ASN A 97 2.61 8.69 -2.71
CA ASN A 97 1.20 9.03 -2.74
C ASN A 97 0.39 7.92 -3.42
N LEU A 98 -0.85 7.74 -3.00
CA LEU A 98 -1.84 6.97 -3.73
C LEU A 98 -2.40 7.78 -4.90
N TRP A 99 -2.57 7.13 -6.05
CA TRP A 99 -3.16 7.74 -7.23
C TRP A 99 -4.67 7.56 -7.24
N LEU A 100 -5.35 8.48 -6.54
CA LEU A 100 -6.80 8.43 -6.33
C LEU A 100 -7.62 8.32 -7.61
N ARG A 101 -7.16 8.92 -8.72
CA ARG A 101 -7.88 8.88 -10.00
C ARG A 101 -8.07 7.44 -10.49
N SER A 102 -7.03 6.61 -10.43
CA SER A 102 -7.12 5.19 -10.80
C SER A 102 -7.90 4.39 -9.77
N LEU A 103 -7.65 4.63 -8.48
CA LEU A 103 -8.36 3.94 -7.38
C LEU A 103 -9.88 4.16 -7.42
N LYS A 104 -10.35 5.28 -7.97
CA LYS A 104 -11.77 5.53 -8.20
C LYS A 104 -12.32 4.74 -9.39
N ALA A 105 -11.58 4.66 -10.50
CA ALA A 105 -11.99 3.96 -11.71
C ALA A 105 -11.97 2.42 -11.58
N LEU A 106 -11.08 1.89 -10.75
CA LEU A 106 -10.95 0.45 -10.50
C LEU A 106 -12.13 -0.10 -9.69
N LYS A 107 -12.54 -1.34 -10.01
CA LYS A 107 -13.58 -2.08 -9.30
C LYS A 107 -12.93 -3.03 -8.30
N TYR A 108 -13.01 -2.67 -7.01
CA TYR A 108 -12.55 -3.47 -5.88
C TYR A 108 -13.29 -3.04 -4.61
N LYS A 109 -13.46 -3.96 -3.67
CA LYS A 109 -13.93 -3.67 -2.29
C LYS A 109 -12.75 -3.51 -1.33
N LEU A 110 -11.79 -4.42 -1.44
CA LEU A 110 -10.55 -4.44 -0.69
C LEU A 110 -9.44 -4.88 -1.65
N MET A 111 -8.37 -4.11 -1.72
CA MET A 111 -7.19 -4.40 -2.54
C MET A 111 -5.96 -4.42 -1.64
N LYS A 112 -5.09 -5.42 -1.83
CA LYS A 112 -3.84 -5.58 -1.11
C LYS A 112 -2.67 -5.28 -2.05
N ILE A 113 -1.72 -4.47 -1.61
CA ILE A 113 -0.48 -4.21 -2.34
C ILE A 113 0.67 -4.78 -1.52
N THR A 114 1.38 -5.76 -2.07
CA THR A 114 2.48 -6.45 -1.41
C THR A 114 3.82 -6.00 -1.97
N VAL A 115 4.57 -5.25 -1.15
CA VAL A 115 5.96 -4.87 -1.38
C VAL A 115 6.86 -6.00 -0.90
N ASN A 116 7.88 -6.36 -1.68
CA ASN A 116 8.88 -7.36 -1.31
C ASN A 116 10.22 -6.67 -1.05
N ALA A 117 10.83 -6.92 0.11
CA ALA A 117 12.18 -6.49 0.43
C ALA A 117 13.05 -7.72 0.66
N ALA A 118 14.10 -7.90 -0.15
CA ALA A 118 15.00 -9.04 -0.10
C ALA A 118 16.44 -8.59 0.06
N LEU A 119 17.21 -9.34 0.85
CA LEU A 119 18.64 -9.18 0.98
C LEU A 119 19.35 -10.12 0.01
N GLN A 120 20.20 -9.54 -0.82
CA GLN A 120 21.00 -10.24 -1.79
C GLN A 120 22.48 -10.07 -1.48
N ARG A 121 23.23 -11.13 -1.73
CA ARG A 121 24.68 -11.15 -1.58
C ARG A 121 25.30 -10.65 -2.88
N GLN A 122 26.19 -9.66 -2.82
CA GLN A 122 26.93 -9.26 -4.02
C GLN A 122 27.92 -10.35 -4.43
N PHE A 123 28.22 -10.38 -5.72
CA PHE A 123 29.20 -11.31 -6.27
C PHE A 123 30.54 -11.15 -5.54
N HIS A 124 31.17 -12.28 -5.17
CA HIS A 124 32.40 -12.35 -4.37
C HIS A 124 32.37 -11.81 -2.92
N SER A 125 31.23 -11.48 -2.32
CA SER A 125 31.26 -11.10 -0.91
C SER A 125 31.50 -12.31 0.01
N PRO A 126 32.33 -12.19 1.07
CA PRO A 126 32.83 -13.32 1.86
C PRO A 126 31.88 -13.80 2.97
N PHE A 127 30.69 -13.20 3.09
CA PHE A 127 29.71 -13.56 4.13
C PHE A 127 28.60 -14.45 3.57
N ILE A 128 27.95 -15.21 4.46
CA ILE A 128 26.81 -16.07 4.13
C ILE A 128 25.65 -15.66 5.04
N PHE A 129 24.44 -15.60 4.49
CA PHE A 129 23.24 -15.39 5.28
C PHE A 129 22.91 -16.67 6.06
N ARG A 130 22.46 -16.52 7.31
CA ARG A 130 22.02 -17.67 8.12
C ARG A 130 20.77 -18.33 7.54
N GLU A 131 19.91 -17.53 6.92
CA GLU A 131 18.68 -17.96 6.24
C GLU A 131 18.92 -17.94 4.73
N GLU A 132 18.36 -18.91 4.03
CA GLU A 132 18.37 -18.96 2.58
C GLU A 132 17.43 -17.87 2.03
N ASP A 133 17.97 -16.95 1.22
CA ASP A 133 17.27 -15.80 0.64
C ASP A 133 16.42 -14.97 1.64
N PRO A 134 17.07 -14.24 2.57
CA PRO A 134 16.37 -13.48 3.59
C PRO A 134 15.51 -12.38 2.96
N SER A 135 14.18 -12.55 3.03
CA SER A 135 13.21 -11.64 2.44
C SER A 135 12.01 -11.40 3.35
N ARG A 136 11.36 -10.24 3.17
CA ARG A 136 10.16 -9.82 3.89
C ARG A 136 9.15 -9.24 2.92
N GLN A 137 7.89 -9.58 3.15
CA GLN A 137 6.77 -9.01 2.42
C GLN A 137 6.01 -8.04 3.33
N ILE A 138 5.77 -6.83 2.85
CA ILE A 138 4.98 -5.80 3.52
C ILE A 138 3.72 -5.59 2.70
N THR A 139 2.56 -5.86 3.29
CA THR A 139 1.27 -5.74 2.60
C THR A 139 0.48 -4.56 3.14
N PHE A 140 0.03 -3.68 2.25
CA PHE A 140 -0.86 -2.57 2.54
C PHE A 140 -2.24 -2.89 2.01
N GLU A 141 -3.29 -2.63 2.80
CA GLU A 141 -4.67 -2.86 2.39
C GLU A 141 -5.36 -1.53 2.12
N ILE A 142 -6.06 -1.45 0.99
CA ILE A 142 -6.82 -0.30 0.54
C ILE A 142 -8.26 -0.77 0.38
N SER A 143 -9.14 -0.28 1.24
CA SER A 143 -10.57 -0.50 1.10
C SER A 143 -11.21 0.64 0.33
N LYS A 144 -12.18 0.30 -0.51
CA LYS A 144 -13.08 1.27 -1.12
C LYS A 144 -14.32 1.29 -0.25
N GLN A 145 -14.57 2.41 0.41
CA GLN A 145 -15.85 2.60 1.08
C GLN A 145 -16.90 2.71 -0.03
N GLU A 146 -17.81 1.74 -0.11
CA GLU A 146 -19.01 1.94 -0.91
C GLU A 146 -19.73 3.14 -0.34
N ASP A 147 -20.09 4.09 -1.22
CA ASP A 147 -20.98 5.18 -0.89
C ASP A 147 -22.32 4.56 -0.48
N SER A 148 -22.43 4.17 0.79
CA SER A 148 -23.69 3.85 1.44
C SER A 148 -24.41 5.17 1.67
N GLN A 149 -24.81 5.81 0.57
CA GLN A 149 -25.72 6.93 0.59
C GLN A 149 -27.05 6.36 1.09
N ILE A 150 -27.36 6.61 2.35
CA ILE A 150 -28.71 6.33 2.88
C ILE A 150 -29.67 7.06 1.94
N PRO A 151 -30.58 6.35 1.25
CA PRO A 151 -31.47 6.97 0.29
C PRO A 151 -32.21 8.13 0.95
N ILE A 152 -32.26 9.28 0.29
CA ILE A 152 -32.92 10.48 0.82
C ILE A 152 -34.39 10.18 1.19
N TRP A 153 -35.02 9.25 0.47
CA TRP A 153 -36.36 8.72 0.78
C TRP A 153 -36.48 8.09 2.16
N ILE A 154 -35.46 7.40 2.67
CA ILE A 154 -35.48 6.86 4.04
C ILE A 154 -35.49 7.99 5.06
N ILE A 155 -34.72 9.05 4.81
CA ILE A 155 -34.67 10.23 5.68
C ILE A 155 -36.04 10.93 5.70
N VAL A 156 -36.61 11.19 4.53
CA VAL A 156 -37.92 11.86 4.38
C VAL A 156 -39.07 11.00 4.93
N GLY A 157 -39.04 9.69 4.68
CA GLY A 157 -40.06 8.76 5.18
C GLY A 157 -40.02 8.65 6.71
N SER A 158 -38.82 8.61 7.29
CA SER A 158 -38.65 8.54 8.75
C SER A 158 -39.10 9.82 9.44
N THR A 159 -38.82 11.00 8.87
CA THR A 159 -39.28 12.26 9.47
C THR A 159 -40.80 12.41 9.39
N LEU A 160 -41.41 12.07 8.25
CA LEU A 160 -42.87 12.14 8.09
C LEU A 160 -43.59 11.15 9.01
N GLY A 161 -43.09 9.91 9.09
CA GLY A 161 -43.64 8.89 9.98
C GLY A 161 -43.49 9.27 11.46
N GLY A 162 -42.32 9.81 11.84
CA GLY A 162 -42.08 10.30 13.20
C GLY A 162 -43.03 11.45 13.58
N LEU A 163 -43.28 12.39 12.68
CA LEU A 163 -44.21 13.50 12.90
C LEU A 163 -45.66 13.03 13.03
N LEU A 164 -46.07 12.07 12.21
CA LEU A 164 -47.40 11.47 12.27
C LEU A 164 -47.62 10.75 13.61
N LEU A 165 -46.62 9.98 14.05
CA LEU A 165 -46.68 9.25 15.31
C LEU A 165 -46.71 10.21 16.50
N LEU A 166 -45.89 11.27 16.47
CA LEU A 166 -45.91 12.34 17.47
C LEU A 166 -47.30 13.01 17.56
N ALA A 167 -47.92 13.34 16.41
CA ALA A 167 -49.23 13.97 16.37
C ALA A 167 -50.33 13.07 16.98
N LEU A 168 -50.32 11.78 16.67
CA LEU A 168 -51.24 10.81 17.28
C LEU A 168 -51.07 10.70 18.79
N LEU A 169 -49.82 10.73 19.27
CA LEU A 169 -49.50 10.65 20.69
C LEU A 169 -50.00 11.88 21.45
N VAL A 170 -49.82 13.08 20.88
CA VAL A 170 -50.36 14.33 21.42
C VAL A 170 -51.89 14.30 21.48
N LEU A 171 -52.57 13.83 20.42
CA LEU A 171 -54.03 13.68 20.40
C LEU A 171 -54.54 12.69 21.45
N ALA A 172 -53.86 11.56 21.62
CA ALA A 172 -54.23 10.57 22.63
C ALA A 172 -54.08 11.12 24.04
N LEU A 173 -52.96 11.80 24.34
CA LEU A 173 -52.71 12.43 25.64
C LEU A 173 -53.71 13.55 25.94
N TRP A 174 -54.05 14.37 24.94
CA TRP A 174 -55.05 15.43 25.10
C TRP A 174 -56.46 14.90 25.35
N LYS A 175 -56.79 13.70 24.87
CA LYS A 175 -58.12 13.11 25.07
C LYS A 175 -58.24 12.31 26.38
N LEU A 176 -57.11 11.94 26.99
CA LEU A 176 -57.03 11.12 28.21
C LEU A 176 -56.65 11.92 29.47
N GLY A 177 -56.21 13.18 29.31
CA GLY A 177 -56.02 14.15 30.39
C GLY A 177 -57.19 15.13 30.45
#